data_AF-G7EHR3-F1
#
_entry.id   AF-G7EHR3-F1
#
_cell.length_a   1.000
_cell.length_b   1.000
_cell.length_c   1.000
_cell.angle_alpha   90.00
_cell.angle_beta   90.00
_cell.angle_gamma   90.00
#
_symmetry.space_group_name_H-M   'P 1'
#
loop_
_entity.id
_entity.type
_entity.pdbx_description
1 polymer ?
#
loop_
_entity_poly.entity_id
_entity_poly.type
_entity_poly.pdbx_seq_one_letter_code
_entity_poly.pdbx_strand_id
1 'polypeptide(L)'
;MFKQFKNKVMGAPTAMAGLALGIASMGWTWENVFNLNSQGQFLGAVFAGVLVLLLAAKFLLHPHLLKADLAHPVAGSVIPTFAMANLVISNSVGQFNPLAGDVMWVLAFALHLIFLVSFLYQRAKKFNFEDMAPSWFVPPVGIIIADVTFSRKSDISVVSL
;
A
#
# COMPACT_ATOMS: atom_id res chain seq x y z
N MET A 1 23.27 0.13 20.87
CA MET A 1 21.95 -0.40 20.43
C MET A 1 21.31 0.38 19.28
N PHE A 2 21.14 1.71 19.34
CA PHE A 2 20.48 2.49 18.27
C PHE A 2 21.11 2.35 16.87
N LYS A 3 22.45 2.26 16.76
CA LYS A 3 23.14 2.06 15.46
C LYS A 3 22.83 0.72 14.78
N GLN A 4 22.66 -0.36 15.56
CA GLN A 4 22.37 -1.69 15.00
C GLN A 4 20.93 -1.79 14.50
N PHE A 5 19.97 -1.20 15.21
CA PHE A 5 18.59 -1.07 14.74
C PHE A 5 18.53 -0.24 13.45
N LYS A 6 19.26 0.88 13.39
CA LYS A 6 19.37 1.73 12.19
C LYS A 6 19.89 0.94 10.98
N ASN A 7 20.95 0.13 11.15
CA ASN A 7 21.51 -0.69 10.07
C ASN A 7 20.58 -1.83 9.61
N LYS A 8 19.83 -2.45 10.53
CA LYS A 8 18.90 -3.54 10.19
C LYS A 8 17.62 -3.03 9.52
N VAL A 9 17.13 -1.84 9.92
CA VAL A 9 16.02 -1.14 9.24
C VAL A 9 16.43 -0.64 7.85
N MET A 10 17.69 -0.24 7.65
CA MET A 10 18.22 0.10 6.31
C MET A 10 18.26 -1.11 5.37
N GLY A 11 18.44 -2.32 5.90
CA GLY A 11 18.44 -3.57 5.13
C GLY A 11 17.05 -4.11 4.78
N ALA A 12 15.96 -3.47 5.22
CA ALA A 12 14.61 -3.93 4.94
C ALA A 12 14.32 -3.86 3.43
N PRO A 13 14.05 -5.00 2.76
CA PRO A 13 13.81 -5.02 1.32
C PRO A 13 12.54 -4.25 0.97
N THR A 14 12.60 -3.47 -0.10
CA THR A 14 11.43 -2.73 -0.59
C THR A 14 10.32 -3.68 -1.07
N ALA A 15 10.66 -4.93 -1.36
CA ALA A 15 9.72 -6.03 -1.59
C ALA A 15 8.78 -6.33 -0.40
N MET A 16 9.12 -5.92 0.83
CA MET A 16 8.22 -6.09 1.98
C MET A 16 6.90 -5.31 1.82
N ALA A 17 6.87 -4.30 0.95
CA ALA A 17 5.64 -3.56 0.65
C ALA A 17 4.59 -4.48 0.00
N GLY A 18 5.04 -5.36 -0.91
CA GLY A 18 4.19 -6.39 -1.52
C GLY A 18 3.75 -7.45 -0.51
N LEU A 19 4.62 -7.83 0.42
CA LEU A 19 4.27 -8.74 1.51
C LEU A 19 3.18 -8.14 2.42
N ALA A 20 3.31 -6.86 2.78
CA ALA A 20 2.31 -6.16 3.58
C ALA A 20 0.94 -6.14 2.88
N LEU A 21 0.92 -5.81 1.59
CA LEU A 21 -0.30 -5.87 0.78
C LEU A 21 -0.89 -7.28 0.75
N GLY A 22 -0.07 -8.30 0.51
CA GLY A 22 -0.52 -9.70 0.48
C GLY A 22 -1.16 -10.16 1.79
N ILE A 23 -0.56 -9.81 2.93
CA ILE A 23 -1.09 -10.14 4.26
C ILE A 23 -2.41 -9.40 4.52
N ALA A 24 -2.48 -8.10 4.19
CA ALA A 24 -3.69 -7.31 4.36
C ALA A 24 -4.85 -7.88 3.53
N SER A 25 -4.60 -8.13 2.24
CA SER A 25 -5.60 -8.69 1.31
C SER A 25 -6.02 -10.11 1.70
N MET A 26 -5.11 -10.93 2.22
CA MET A 26 -5.43 -12.27 2.71
C MET A 26 -6.34 -12.22 3.92
N GLY A 27 -6.05 -11.36 4.90
CA GLY A 27 -6.92 -11.17 6.06
C GLY A 27 -8.33 -10.74 5.66
N TRP A 28 -8.44 -9.81 4.71
CA TRP A 28 -9.73 -9.39 4.18
C TRP A 28 -10.44 -10.50 3.40
N THR A 29 -9.73 -11.23 2.54
CA THR A 29 -10.35 -12.33 1.76
C THR A 29 -10.86 -13.43 2.71
N TRP A 30 -10.09 -13.75 3.74
CA TRP A 30 -10.48 -14.74 4.75
C TRP A 30 -11.74 -14.31 5.51
N GLU A 31 -11.85 -13.02 5.83
CA GLU A 31 -13.04 -12.45 6.42
C GLU A 31 -14.27 -12.63 5.51
N ASN A 32 -14.14 -12.36 4.21
CA ASN A 32 -15.25 -12.52 3.26
C ASN A 32 -15.67 -13.98 3.06
N VAL A 33 -14.73 -14.93 3.15
CA VAL A 33 -15.02 -16.36 2.92
C VAL A 33 -15.61 -17.03 4.15
N PHE A 34 -15.08 -16.74 5.34
CA PHE A 34 -15.43 -17.44 6.57
C PHE A 34 -16.27 -16.63 7.55
N ASN A 35 -16.53 -15.35 7.26
CA ASN A 35 -17.34 -14.42 8.06
C ASN A 35 -16.95 -14.44 9.56
N LEU A 36 -15.68 -14.13 9.84
CA LEU A 36 -15.05 -14.26 11.17
C LEU A 36 -15.36 -13.09 12.13
N ASN A 37 -16.43 -12.33 11.91
CA ASN A 37 -16.78 -11.13 12.67
C ASN A 37 -15.67 -10.07 12.68
N SER A 38 -15.12 -9.76 11.50
CA SER A 38 -14.04 -8.78 11.25
C SER A 38 -12.65 -9.14 11.79
N GLN A 39 -12.50 -10.29 12.47
CA GLN A 39 -11.23 -10.68 13.08
C GLN A 39 -10.15 -11.01 12.04
N GLY A 40 -10.50 -11.66 10.93
CA GLY A 40 -9.52 -12.03 9.89
C GLY A 40 -8.92 -10.79 9.25
N GLN A 41 -9.78 -9.81 8.94
CA GLN A 41 -9.39 -8.54 8.38
C GLN A 41 -8.57 -7.68 9.36
N PHE A 42 -8.94 -7.67 10.64
CA PHE A 42 -8.20 -6.93 11.66
C PHE A 42 -6.79 -7.49 11.87
N LEU A 43 -6.66 -8.82 12.02
CA LEU A 43 -5.35 -9.46 12.18
C LEU A 43 -4.45 -9.20 10.96
N GLY A 44 -4.98 -9.35 9.75
CA GLY A 44 -4.26 -9.03 8.51
C GLY A 44 -3.78 -7.57 8.48
N ALA A 45 -4.65 -6.63 8.87
CA ALA A 45 -4.31 -5.20 8.94
C ALA A 45 -3.23 -4.89 9.99
N VAL A 46 -3.25 -5.55 11.15
CA VAL A 46 -2.23 -5.37 12.20
C VAL A 46 -0.86 -5.84 11.70
N PHE A 47 -0.76 -7.06 11.16
CA PHE A 47 0.51 -7.58 10.64
C PHE A 47 1.03 -6.77 9.45
N ALA A 48 0.16 -6.42 8.51
CA ALA A 48 0.52 -5.55 7.40
C ALA A 48 0.95 -4.16 7.89
N GLY A 49 0.25 -3.61 8.88
CA GLY A 49 0.57 -2.32 9.51
C GLY A 49 1.96 -2.30 10.12
N VAL A 50 2.41 -3.38 10.78
CA VAL A 50 3.78 -3.49 11.30
C VAL A 50 4.80 -3.37 10.17
N LEU A 51 4.59 -4.07 9.04
CA LEU A 51 5.50 -4.02 7.89
C LEU A 51 5.50 -2.64 7.22
N VAL A 52 4.31 -2.02 7.08
CA VAL A 52 4.16 -0.65 6.58
C VAL A 52 4.90 0.32 7.48
N LEU A 53 4.77 0.24 8.81
CA LEU A 53 5.46 1.14 9.73
C LEU A 53 6.98 0.99 9.67
N LEU A 54 7.48 -0.24 9.52
CA LEU A 54 8.92 -0.50 9.33
C LEU A 54 9.45 0.15 8.05
N LEU A 55 8.71 0.03 6.94
CA LEU A 55 9.08 0.66 5.67
C LEU A 55 8.92 2.19 5.70
N ALA A 56 7.87 2.70 6.35
CA ALA A 56 7.70 4.12 6.56
C ALA A 56 8.88 4.71 7.34
N ALA A 57 9.30 4.05 8.42
CA ALA A 57 10.49 4.44 9.17
C ALA A 57 11.76 4.42 8.30
N LYS A 58 11.95 3.40 7.45
CA LYS A 58 13.07 3.35 6.48
C LYS A 58 13.07 4.58 5.58
N PHE A 59 11.94 4.91 4.95
CA PHE A 59 11.85 5.99 3.97
C PHE A 59 11.86 7.40 4.59
N LEU A 60 11.27 7.57 5.77
CA LEU A 60 11.29 8.84 6.51
C LEU A 60 12.69 9.16 7.04
N LEU A 61 13.43 8.15 7.52
CA LEU A 61 14.81 8.34 8.01
C LEU A 61 15.82 8.48 6.86
N HIS A 62 15.54 7.90 5.68
CA HIS A 62 16.45 7.89 4.54
C HIS A 62 15.70 8.15 3.21
N PRO A 63 15.22 9.38 2.97
CA PRO A 63 14.42 9.71 1.79
C PRO A 63 15.18 9.55 0.47
N HIS A 64 16.53 9.58 0.51
CA HIS A 64 17.36 9.30 -0.66
C HIS A 64 17.20 7.84 -1.15
N LEU A 65 16.94 6.89 -0.25
CA LEU A 65 16.70 5.48 -0.63
C LEU A 65 15.38 5.33 -1.37
N LEU A 66 14.33 6.06 -0.98
CA LEU A 66 13.04 6.05 -1.69
C LEU A 66 13.22 6.53 -3.14
N LYS A 67 13.99 7.61 -3.34
CA LYS A 67 14.28 8.13 -4.69
C LYS A 67 15.09 7.13 -5.53
N ALA A 68 16.09 6.48 -4.91
CA ALA A 68 16.91 5.47 -5.58
C ALA A 68 16.06 4.24 -5.97
N ASP A 69 15.21 3.76 -5.07
CA ASP A 69 14.34 2.62 -5.31
C ASP A 69 13.29 2.93 -6.39
N LEU A 70 12.69 4.13 -6.38
CA LEU A 70 11.76 4.55 -7.45
C LEU A 70 12.44 4.53 -8.83
N ALA A 71 13.67 5.04 -8.91
CA ALA A 71 14.44 5.07 -10.15
C ALA A 71 14.79 3.68 -10.70
N HIS A 72 14.79 2.64 -9.87
CA HIS A 72 15.09 1.27 -10.29
C HIS A 72 13.88 0.58 -10.96
N PRO A 73 14.03 -0.05 -12.15
CA PRO A 73 12.91 -0.59 -12.95
C PRO A 73 12.03 -1.59 -12.23
N VAL A 74 12.63 -2.46 -11.42
CA VAL A 74 11.89 -3.50 -10.70
C VAL A 74 11.45 -3.06 -9.31
N ALA A 75 12.23 -2.20 -8.62
CA ALA A 75 11.89 -1.82 -7.25
C ALA A 75 10.87 -0.67 -7.24
N GLY A 76 10.96 0.25 -8.20
CA GLY A 76 10.04 1.36 -8.36
C GLY A 76 8.63 0.93 -8.74
N SER A 77 8.46 -0.21 -9.41
CA SER A 77 7.13 -0.78 -9.68
C SER A 77 6.51 -1.47 -8.45
N VAL A 78 7.34 -1.86 -7.47
CA VAL A 78 6.90 -2.52 -6.23
C VAL A 78 6.59 -1.51 -5.12
N ILE A 79 7.26 -0.35 -5.07
CA ILE A 79 6.99 0.69 -4.06
C ILE A 79 5.50 1.07 -3.94
N PRO A 80 4.73 1.25 -5.03
CA PRO A 80 3.30 1.56 -4.94
C PRO A 80 2.48 0.59 -4.08
N THR A 81 2.93 -0.67 -3.94
CA THR A 81 2.27 -1.64 -3.03
C THR A 81 2.25 -1.19 -1.57
N PHE A 82 3.15 -0.31 -1.16
CA PHE A 82 3.14 0.33 0.16
C PHE A 82 1.87 1.17 0.35
N ALA A 83 1.53 1.99 -0.66
CA ALA A 83 0.33 2.80 -0.63
C ALA A 83 -0.92 1.91 -0.76
N MET A 84 -0.87 0.88 -1.61
CA MET A 84 -1.96 -0.10 -1.75
C MET A 84 -2.23 -0.86 -0.44
N ALA A 85 -1.20 -1.24 0.32
CA ALA A 85 -1.39 -1.87 1.63
C ALA A 85 -2.11 -0.92 2.60
N ASN A 86 -1.79 0.38 2.58
CA ASN A 86 -2.50 1.38 3.38
C ASN A 86 -3.95 1.56 2.95
N LEU A 87 -4.26 1.48 1.65
CA LEU A 87 -5.64 1.47 1.15
C LEU A 87 -6.43 0.30 1.75
N VAL A 88 -5.87 -0.91 1.76
CA VAL A 88 -6.52 -2.08 2.38
C VAL A 88 -6.67 -1.93 3.90
N ILE A 89 -5.64 -1.46 4.60
CA ILE A 89 -5.70 -1.22 6.06
C ILE A 89 -6.75 -0.16 6.41
N SER A 90 -6.93 0.86 5.57
CA SER A 90 -7.91 1.93 5.81
C SER A 90 -9.35 1.39 5.87
N ASN A 91 -9.65 0.32 5.12
CA ASN A 91 -10.95 -0.36 5.19
C ASN A 91 -11.19 -0.95 6.58
N SER A 92 -10.18 -1.60 7.16
CA SER A 92 -10.24 -2.14 8.53
C SER A 92 -10.41 -1.03 9.56
N VAL A 93 -9.76 0.12 9.38
CA VAL A 93 -9.92 1.29 10.25
C VAL A 93 -11.34 1.87 10.14
N GLY A 94 -11.88 1.94 8.92
CA GLY A 94 -13.24 2.43 8.63
C GLY A 94 -14.36 1.64 9.31
N GLN A 95 -14.12 0.37 9.64
CA GLN A 95 -15.08 -0.45 10.41
C GLN A 95 -15.24 0.04 11.86
N PHE A 96 -14.17 0.60 12.45
CA PHE A 96 -14.21 1.18 13.80
C PHE A 96 -14.61 2.66 13.79
N ASN A 97 -14.02 3.43 12.87
CA ASN A 97 -14.29 4.85 12.71
C ASN A 97 -14.29 5.22 11.21
N PRO A 98 -15.48 5.42 10.60
CA PRO A 98 -15.61 5.72 9.18
C PRO A 98 -14.78 6.94 8.74
N LEU A 99 -14.82 8.03 9.52
CA LEU A 99 -14.09 9.26 9.19
C LEU A 99 -12.58 9.03 9.18
N ALA A 100 -12.05 8.29 10.15
CA ALA A 100 -10.62 7.98 10.21
C ALA A 100 -10.18 7.08 9.04
N GLY A 101 -11.03 6.10 8.68
CA GLY A 101 -10.81 5.24 7.51
C GLY A 101 -10.77 6.03 6.21
N ASP A 102 -11.74 6.91 5.99
CA ASP A 102 -11.83 7.74 4.79
C ASP A 102 -10.64 8.70 4.65
N VAL A 103 -10.25 9.36 5.74
CA VAL A 103 -9.07 10.24 5.74
C VAL A 103 -7.80 9.45 5.42
N MET A 104 -7.62 8.28 6.04
CA MET A 104 -6.47 7.41 5.77
C MET A 104 -6.47 6.92 4.32
N TRP A 105 -7.63 6.56 3.78
CA TRP A 105 -7.81 6.12 2.40
C TRP A 105 -7.44 7.22 1.42
N VAL A 106 -7.93 8.45 1.61
CA VAL A 106 -7.62 9.60 0.72
C VAL A 106 -6.13 9.91 0.72
N LEU A 107 -5.49 9.89 1.90
CA LEU A 107 -4.05 10.10 2.01
C LEU A 107 -3.25 8.99 1.31
N ALA A 108 -3.66 7.73 1.49
CA ALA A 108 -3.04 6.58 0.84
C ALA A 108 -3.22 6.61 -0.69
N PHE A 109 -4.39 7.01 -1.17
CA PHE A 109 -4.69 7.14 -2.59
C PHE A 109 -3.86 8.25 -3.24
N ALA A 110 -3.81 9.43 -2.61
CA ALA A 110 -2.96 10.53 -3.07
C ALA A 110 -1.48 10.12 -3.13
N LEU A 111 -0.99 9.41 -2.12
CA LEU A 111 0.36 8.85 -2.11
C LEU A 111 0.59 7.85 -3.24
N HIS A 112 -0.39 6.98 -3.52
CA HIS A 112 -0.34 6.02 -4.63
C HIS A 112 -0.22 6.74 -5.98
N LEU A 113 -0.99 7.80 -6.19
CA LEU A 113 -0.92 8.60 -7.42
C LEU A 113 0.45 9.26 -7.58
N ILE A 114 1.04 9.77 -6.50
CA ILE A 114 2.40 10.34 -6.52
C ILE A 114 3.42 9.28 -6.93
N PHE A 115 3.33 8.06 -6.37
CA PHE A 115 4.23 6.96 -6.75
C PHE A 115 4.02 6.51 -8.20
N LEU A 116 2.77 6.40 -8.65
CA LEU A 116 2.42 6.05 -10.02
C LEU A 116 3.01 7.05 -11.02
N VAL A 117 2.76 8.36 -10.82
CA VAL A 117 3.28 9.42 -11.70
C VAL A 117 4.81 9.43 -11.68
N SER A 118 5.42 9.27 -10.51
CA SER A 118 6.88 9.21 -10.37
C SER A 118 7.48 8.03 -11.15
N PHE A 119 6.88 6.85 -11.04
CA PHE A 119 7.28 5.66 -11.77
C PHE A 119 7.15 5.87 -13.27
N LEU A 120 5.97 6.31 -13.75
CA LEU A 120 5.72 6.56 -15.17
C LEU A 120 6.68 7.60 -15.75
N TYR A 121 6.93 8.70 -15.04
CA TYR A 121 7.88 9.72 -15.47
C TYR A 121 9.31 9.17 -15.65
N GLN A 122 9.78 8.35 -14.70
CA GLN A 122 11.11 7.76 -14.76
C GLN A 122 11.24 6.73 -15.90
N ARG A 123 10.18 5.96 -16.17
CA ARG A 123 10.14 5.01 -17.29
C ARG A 123 10.00 5.69 -18.64
N ALA A 124 9.24 6.77 -18.73
CA ALA A 124 9.15 7.56 -19.96
C ALA A 124 10.47 8.24 -20.31
N LYS A 125 11.22 8.74 -19.31
CA LYS A 125 12.50 9.44 -19.52
C LYS A 125 13.66 8.51 -19.91
N LYS A 126 13.68 7.29 -19.39
CA LYS A 126 14.70 6.26 -19.69
C LYS A 126 14.03 5.00 -20.21
N PHE A 127 13.26 5.13 -21.28
CA PHE A 127 12.52 4.01 -21.83
C PHE A 127 13.48 3.04 -22.52
N ASN A 128 13.59 1.82 -21.97
CA ASN A 128 14.26 0.69 -22.59
C ASN A 128 13.34 -0.54 -22.44
N PHE A 129 13.14 -1.29 -23.52
CA PHE A 129 12.32 -2.50 -23.50
C PHE A 129 12.91 -3.60 -22.62
N GLU A 130 14.24 -3.64 -22.47
CA GLU A 130 14.92 -4.62 -21.59
C GLU A 130 14.60 -4.42 -20.10
N ASP A 131 14.15 -3.21 -19.72
CA ASP A 131 13.76 -2.89 -18.35
C ASP A 131 12.31 -3.32 -18.02
N MET A 132 11.55 -3.77 -19.03
CA MET A 132 10.17 -4.20 -18.83
C MET A 132 10.12 -5.50 -18.04
N ALA A 133 9.58 -5.41 -16.83
CA ALA A 133 9.37 -6.56 -15.96
C ALA A 133 7.86 -6.77 -15.71
N PRO A 134 7.42 -8.01 -15.41
CA PRO A 134 6.02 -8.30 -15.06
C PRO A 134 5.48 -7.44 -13.90
N SER A 135 6.36 -6.97 -13.01
CA SER A 135 5.97 -6.09 -11.90
C SER A 135 5.43 -4.72 -12.34
N TRP A 136 5.62 -4.30 -13.59
CA TRP A 136 5.08 -3.04 -14.11
C TRP A 136 3.55 -3.01 -14.18
N PHE A 137 2.88 -4.16 -14.02
CA PHE A 137 1.42 -4.22 -13.87
C PHE A 137 0.93 -3.77 -12.49
N VAL A 138 1.81 -3.71 -11.49
CA VAL A 138 1.42 -3.39 -10.11
C VAL A 138 0.89 -1.96 -9.95
N PRO A 139 1.54 -0.89 -10.45
CA PRO A 139 1.05 0.48 -10.26
C PRO A 139 -0.34 0.74 -10.88
N PRO A 140 -0.64 0.30 -12.12
CA PRO A 140 -2.00 0.40 -12.69
C PRO A 140 -3.06 -0.37 -11.90
N VAL A 141 -2.75 -1.61 -11.45
CA VAL A 141 -3.67 -2.42 -10.64
C VAL A 141 -4.02 -1.72 -9.32
N GLY A 142 -3.12 -0.91 -8.77
CA GLY A 142 -3.39 -0.13 -7.57
C GLY A 142 -4.56 0.86 -7.69
N ILE A 143 -4.92 1.31 -8.90
CA ILE A 143 -6.13 2.13 -9.11
C ILE A 143 -7.39 1.30 -8.85
N ILE A 144 -7.42 0.05 -9.30
CA ILE A 144 -8.53 -0.89 -9.06
C ILE A 144 -8.64 -1.19 -7.55
N ILE A 145 -7.49 -1.35 -6.86
CA ILE A 145 -7.48 -1.56 -5.41
C ILE A 145 -8.09 -0.37 -4.67
N ALA A 146 -7.81 0.87 -5.11
CA ALA A 146 -8.42 2.05 -4.49
C ALA A 146 -9.94 1.99 -4.55
N ASP A 147 -10.51 1.67 -5.71
CA ASP A 147 -11.96 1.55 -5.90
C ASP A 147 -12.59 0.53 -4.92
N VAL A 148 -12.05 -0.68 -4.84
CA VAL A 148 -12.62 -1.74 -3.98
C VAL A 148 -12.43 -1.48 -2.49
N THR A 149 -11.39 -0.74 -2.09
CA THR A 149 -11.06 -0.47 -0.69
C THR A 149 -11.87 0.66 -0.06
N PHE A 150 -12.48 1.51 -0.89
CA PHE A 150 -13.24 2.66 -0.41
C PHE A 150 -14.42 2.21 0.46
N SER A 151 -14.39 2.60 1.74
CA SER A 151 -15.34 2.16 2.75
C SER A 151 -16.63 2.98 2.72
N ARG A 152 -17.40 2.93 1.62
CA ARG A 152 -18.74 3.53 1.60
C ARG A 152 -19.77 2.53 2.13
N LYS A 153 -20.07 2.62 3.43
CA LYS A 153 -21.38 2.16 3.92
C LYS A 153 -22.44 2.96 3.17
N SER A 154 -23.40 2.25 2.60
CA SER A 154 -24.45 2.76 1.74
C SER A 154 -25.35 3.78 2.45
N ASP A 155 -24.99 5.06 2.44
CA ASP A 155 -25.95 6.18 2.53
C ASP A 155 -26.68 6.38 1.18
N ILE A 156 -27.03 5.28 0.50
CA ILE A 156 -27.91 5.30 -0.67
C ILE A 156 -29.39 5.30 -0.21
N SER A 157 -29.65 5.31 1.10
CA SER A 157 -30.98 5.52 1.67
C SER A 157 -31.50 6.96 1.55
N VAL A 158 -30.72 7.91 1.00
CA VAL A 158 -31.13 9.32 0.84
C VAL A 158 -31.51 9.66 -0.62
N VAL A 159 -31.43 8.71 -1.56
CA VAL A 159 -31.88 8.91 -2.96
C VAL A 159 -32.78 7.76 -3.42
N SER A 160 -33.74 7.38 -2.58
CA SER A 160 -34.99 6.79 -3.03
C SER A 160 -36.07 7.86 -2.89
N LEU A 161 -36.22 8.67 -3.95
CA LEU A 161 -37.48 9.35 -4.26
C LEU A 161 -38.51 8.30 -4.69
#